data_AF-A0A4V6JIT0-F1
#
_entry.id   AF-A0A4V6JIT0-F1
#
_cell.length_a   1.000
_cell.length_b   1.000
_cell.length_c   1.000
_cell.angle_alpha   90.00
_cell.angle_beta   90.00
_cell.angle_gamma   90.00
#
_symmetry.space_group_name_H-M   'P 1'
#
loop_
_entity.id
_entity.type
_entity.pdbx_description
1 polymer ?
#
loop_
_entity_poly.entity_id
_entity_poly.type
_entity_poly.pdbx_seq_one_letter_code
_entity_poly.pdbx_strand_id
1 'polypeptide(L)'
;MQIIACGTSYHSGMVARYWFEALAGVPCDVEIASEFRYRKSAVRPGSLIITLSQSGETADTLAALRLSKQLGYLASLAVCNVPARRWCVNPIWR
;
A
#
# COMPACT_ATOMS: atom_id res chain seq x y z
N MET A 1 7.08 -1.52 -7.23
CA MET A 1 6.35 -1.05 -6.03
C MET A 1 4.91 -1.49 -6.12
N GLN A 2 4.24 -1.68 -4.99
CA GLN A 2 2.84 -2.09 -4.90
C GLN A 2 2.07 -1.06 -4.06
N ILE A 3 1.04 -0.43 -4.63
CA ILE A 3 0.15 0.50 -3.93
C ILE A 3 -1.17 -0.21 -3.62
N ILE A 4 -1.58 -0.21 -2.36
CA ILE A 4 -2.84 -0.80 -1.89
C ILE A 4 -3.72 0.27 -1.26
N ALA A 5 -4.95 0.40 -1.75
CA ALA A 5 -5.89 1.42 -1.30
C ALA A 5 -7.34 1.05 -1.60
N CYS A 6 -8.28 1.87 -1.10
CA CYS A 6 -9.72 1.73 -1.38
C CYS A 6 -10.31 3.06 -1.88
N GLY A 7 -11.38 2.98 -2.67
CA GLY A 7 -12.18 4.13 -3.10
C GLY A 7 -11.34 5.24 -3.74
N THR A 8 -11.52 6.49 -3.32
CA THR A 8 -10.77 7.63 -3.86
C THR A 8 -9.26 7.52 -3.65
N SER A 9 -8.81 6.87 -2.56
CA SER A 9 -7.37 6.67 -2.32
C SER A 9 -6.75 5.74 -3.37
N TYR A 10 -7.52 4.78 -3.91
CA TYR A 10 -7.10 3.95 -5.03
C TYR A 10 -6.95 4.75 -6.31
N HIS A 11 -7.86 5.69 -6.59
CA HIS A 11 -7.76 6.59 -7.74
C HIS A 11 -6.49 7.45 -7.68
N SER A 12 -6.14 7.97 -6.50
CA SER A 12 -4.87 8.68 -6.30
C SER A 12 -3.66 7.78 -6.56
N GLY A 13 -3.73 6.51 -6.15
CA GLY A 13 -2.72 5.50 -6.48
C GLY A 13 -2.56 5.28 -7.99
N MET A 14 -3.66 5.23 -8.74
CA MET A 14 -3.62 5.10 -10.21
C MET A 14 -2.93 6.29 -10.87
N VAL A 15 -3.14 7.51 -10.38
CA VAL A 15 -2.40 8.69 -10.84
C VAL A 15 -0.92 8.56 -10.51
N ALA A 16 -0.59 8.17 -9.27
CA ALA A 16 0.79 7.99 -8.84
C ALA A 16 1.55 6.94 -9.67
N ARG A 17 0.88 5.89 -10.15
CA ARG A 17 1.47 4.90 -11.05
C ARG A 17 2.08 5.56 -12.29
N TYR A 18 1.33 6.43 -12.96
CA TYR A 18 1.83 7.12 -14.15
C TYR A 18 3.08 7.95 -13.84
N TRP A 19 3.11 8.62 -12.68
CA TRP A 19 4.28 9.39 -12.28
C TRP A 19 5.48 8.51 -11.97
N PHE A 20 5.31 7.44 -11.21
CA PHE A 20 6.43 6.55 -10.89
C PHE A 20 7.01 5.86 -12.13
N GLU A 21 6.14 5.45 -13.05
CA GLU A 21 6.59 4.81 -14.30
C GLU A 21 7.22 5.81 -15.26
N ALA A 22 6.60 6.98 -15.48
CA ALA A 22 7.09 7.95 -16.46
C ALA A 22 8.26 8.80 -15.96
N LEU A 23 8.28 9.17 -14.68
CA LEU A 23 9.28 10.09 -14.13
C LEU A 23 10.44 9.37 -13.46
N ALA A 24 10.17 8.27 -12.75
CA ALA A 24 11.18 7.54 -11.99
C ALA A 24 11.62 6.23 -12.68
N GLY A 25 10.92 5.77 -13.72
CA GLY A 25 11.19 4.50 -14.38
C GLY A 25 10.98 3.28 -13.47
N VAL A 26 10.21 3.42 -12.39
CA VAL A 26 10.00 2.35 -11.41
C VAL A 26 8.64 1.67 -11.67
N PRO A 27 8.61 0.34 -11.88
CA PRO A 27 7.36 -0.37 -12.09
C PRO A 27 6.41 -0.22 -10.91
N CYS A 28 5.15 0.14 -11.15
CA CYS A 28 4.17 0.42 -10.11
C CYS A 28 2.82 -0.27 -10.36
N ASP A 29 2.44 -1.19 -9.47
CA ASP A 29 1.11 -1.79 -9.48
C ASP A 29 0.20 -1.10 -8.45
N VAL A 30 -1.09 -0.97 -8.79
CA VAL A 30 -2.11 -0.40 -7.91
C VAL A 30 -3.26 -1.39 -7.82
N GLU A 31 -3.57 -1.83 -6.61
CA GLU A 31 -4.59 -2.87 -6.37
C GLU A 31 -5.57 -2.43 -5.29
N ILE A 32 -6.83 -2.84 -5.47
CA ILE A 32 -7.89 -2.59 -4.49
C ILE A 32 -7.62 -3.48 -3.26
N ALA A 33 -7.68 -2.91 -2.07
CA ALA A 33 -7.27 -3.63 -0.86
C ALA A 33 -8.11 -4.88 -0.56
N SER A 34 -9.41 -4.87 -0.91
CA SER A 34 -10.26 -6.06 -0.79
C SER A 34 -9.74 -7.21 -1.64
N GLU A 35 -9.36 -6.95 -2.90
CA GLU A 35 -8.88 -7.98 -3.83
C GLU A 35 -7.51 -8.51 -3.43
N PHE A 36 -6.60 -7.62 -3.06
CA PHE A 36 -5.24 -7.98 -2.63
C PHE A 36 -5.24 -8.95 -1.45
N ARG A 37 -6.20 -8.79 -0.53
CA ARG A 37 -6.31 -9.60 0.68
C ARG A 37 -6.66 -11.07 0.40
N TYR A 38 -7.49 -11.33 -0.61
CA TYR A 38 -8.02 -12.67 -0.89
C TYR A 38 -7.30 -13.37 -2.06
N ARG A 39 -6.51 -12.61 -2.84
CA ARG A 39 -5.71 -13.16 -3.94
C ARG A 39 -4.33 -13.64 -3.47
N LYS A 40 -3.84 -14.72 -4.08
CA LYS A 40 -2.42 -15.07 -3.99
C LYS A 40 -1.59 -14.09 -4.82
N SER A 41 -0.97 -13.13 -4.13
CA SER A 41 -0.15 -12.10 -4.77
C SER A 41 1.26 -12.62 -5.09
N ALA A 42 1.70 -12.41 -6.33
CA ALA A 42 3.08 -12.68 -6.75
C ALA A 42 3.95 -11.45 -6.45
N VAL A 43 4.62 -11.46 -5.29
CA VAL A 43 5.45 -10.34 -4.84
C VAL A 43 6.78 -10.33 -5.60
N ARG A 44 7.13 -9.18 -6.19
CA ARG A 44 8.41 -9.00 -6.88
C ARG A 44 9.52 -8.76 -5.85
N PRO A 45 10.71 -9.40 -5.97
CA PRO A 45 11.82 -9.18 -5.05
C PRO A 45 12.18 -7.69 -4.92
N GLY A 46 12.51 -7.25 -3.70
CA GLY A 46 12.87 -5.85 -3.43
C GLY A 46 11.70 -4.85 -3.54
N SER A 47 10.46 -5.32 -3.57
CA SER A 47 9.30 -4.43 -3.68
C SER A 47 9.01 -3.68 -2.38
N LEU A 48 8.74 -2.37 -2.50
CA LEU A 48 8.07 -1.56 -1.49
C LEU A 48 6.55 -1.74 -1.59
N ILE A 49 5.89 -1.95 -0.46
CA ILE A 49 4.42 -1.83 -0.36
C ILE A 49 4.06 -0.44 0.19
N ILE A 50 3.08 0.21 -0.44
CA ILE A 50 2.58 1.51 -0.05
C ILE A 50 1.08 1.37 0.24
N THR A 51 0.63 1.84 1.39
CA THR A 51 -0.80 1.96 1.70
C THR A 51 -1.25 3.41 1.69
N LEU A 52 -2.39 3.69 1.06
CA LEU A 52 -2.98 5.03 0.99
C LEU A 52 -4.34 5.03 1.70
N SER A 53 -4.51 5.90 2.70
CA SER A 53 -5.83 6.16 3.30
C SER A 53 -5.92 7.54 3.94
N GLN A 54 -7.08 8.17 3.78
CA GLN A 54 -7.38 9.42 4.46
C GLN A 54 -7.54 9.22 5.97
N SER A 55 -8.22 8.16 6.42
CA SER A 55 -8.55 7.94 7.83
C SER A 55 -7.51 7.13 8.60
N GLY A 56 -6.72 6.30 7.90
CA GLY A 56 -5.75 5.40 8.54
C GLY A 56 -6.38 4.28 9.36
N GLU A 57 -7.66 3.98 9.11
CA GLU A 57 -8.46 2.98 9.85
C GLU A 57 -9.13 1.95 8.93
N THR A 58 -9.03 2.13 7.61
CA THR A 58 -9.67 1.26 6.61
C THR A 58 -9.25 -0.20 6.82
N ALA A 59 -10.21 -1.05 7.21
CA ALA A 59 -9.94 -2.39 7.69
C ALA A 59 -9.22 -3.28 6.65
N ASP A 60 -9.64 -3.21 5.39
CA ASP A 60 -9.03 -4.01 4.33
C ASP A 60 -7.60 -3.58 4.02
N THR A 61 -7.32 -2.28 4.03
CA THR A 61 -5.96 -1.79 3.82
C THR A 61 -5.05 -2.09 5.02
N LEU A 62 -5.59 -2.10 6.25
CA LEU A 62 -4.85 -2.61 7.42
C LEU A 62 -4.56 -4.11 7.31
N ALA A 63 -5.53 -4.89 6.83
CA ALA A 63 -5.35 -6.32 6.63
C ALA A 63 -4.30 -6.61 5.54
N ALA A 64 -4.31 -5.85 4.45
CA ALA A 64 -3.30 -5.92 3.40
C ALA A 64 -1.89 -5.60 3.93
N LEU A 65 -1.76 -4.57 4.78
CA LEU A 65 -0.50 -4.19 5.40
C LEU A 65 0.02 -5.29 6.36
N ARG A 66 -0.87 -6.00 7.06
CA ARG A 66 -0.50 -7.18 7.86
C ARG A 66 -0.07 -8.36 7.01
N LEU A 67 -0.80 -8.64 5.94
CA LEU A 67 -0.47 -9.71 5.00
C LEU A 67 0.89 -9.46 4.34
N SER A 68 1.21 -8.21 3.98
CA SER A 68 2.46 -7.89 3.28
C SER A 68 3.72 -8.23 4.09
N LYS A 69 3.65 -8.22 5.41
CA LYS A 69 4.76 -8.66 6.27
C LYS A 69 5.10 -10.14 6.11
N GLN A 70 4.12 -10.95 5.75
CA GLN A 70 4.29 -12.38 5.52
C GLN A 70 4.72 -12.69 4.08
N LEU A 71 4.54 -11.73 3.16
CA LEU A 71 4.76 -11.92 1.73
C LEU A 71 6.16 -11.47 1.24
N GLY A 72 7.04 -11.03 2.14
CA GLY A 72 8.44 -10.72 1.81
C GLY A 72 8.67 -9.39 1.08
N TYR A 73 7.83 -8.38 1.32
CA TYR A 73 8.12 -7.02 0.87
C TYR A 73 9.35 -6.46 1.59
N LEU A 74 10.16 -5.65 0.90
CA LEU A 74 11.36 -5.02 1.44
C LEU A 74 11.04 -4.10 2.62
N ALA A 75 10.02 -3.28 2.44
CA ALA A 75 9.56 -2.30 3.42
C ALA A 75 8.08 -1.97 3.18
N SER A 76 7.47 -1.30 4.15
CA SER A 76 6.12 -0.76 4.05
C SER A 76 6.10 0.73 4.32
N LEU A 77 5.41 1.50 3.47
CA LEU A 77 5.17 2.93 3.64
C LEU A 77 3.67 3.19 3.79
N ALA A 78 3.26 3.86 4.85
CA ALA A 78 1.88 4.29 5.04
C ALA A 78 1.74 5.79 4.78
N VAL A 79 0.95 6.15 3.78
CA VAL A 79 0.57 7.53 3.49
C VAL A 79 -0.82 7.76 4.08
N CYS A 80 -0.86 8.55 5.14
CA CYS A 80 -2.05 8.82 5.92
C CYS A 80 -2.16 10.31 6.23
N ASN A 81 -3.37 10.86 6.14
CA ASN A 81 -3.62 12.26 6.48
C ASN A 81 -3.72 12.49 7.98
N VAL A 82 -4.14 11.49 8.75
CA VAL A 82 -4.35 11.63 10.20
C VAL A 82 -3.18 11.02 10.99
N PRO A 83 -2.45 11.82 11.80
CA PRO A 83 -1.36 11.31 12.62
C PRO A 83 -1.88 10.42 13.76
N ALA A 84 -1.01 9.60 14.34
CA ALA A 84 -1.32 8.73 15.48
C ALA A 84 -2.53 7.79 15.27
N ARG A 85 -2.82 7.39 14.03
CA ARG A 85 -3.81 6.36 13.71
C ARG A 85 -3.19 4.98 13.63
N ARG A 86 -4.06 3.96 13.60
CA ARG A 86 -3.72 2.54 13.77
C ARG A 86 -2.55 2.05 12.89
N TRP A 87 -2.32 2.68 11.74
CA TRP A 87 -1.20 2.39 10.83
C TRP A 87 0.11 3.08 11.24
N CYS A 88 0.04 4.33 11.71
CA CYS A 88 1.21 5.16 11.99
C CYS A 88 1.77 5.01 13.42
N VAL A 89 0.97 4.49 14.36
CA VAL A 89 1.40 4.39 15.79
C VAL A 89 2.10 3.07 16.10
N ASN A 90 1.84 2.03 15.33
CA ASN A 90 2.40 0.73 15.65
C ASN A 90 3.88 0.69 15.18
N PRO A 91 4.85 0.52 16.11
CA PRO A 91 6.27 0.66 15.83
C PRO A 91 6.80 -0.38 14.84
N ILE A 92 6.01 -1.42 14.56
CA ILE A 92 6.33 -2.42 13.53
C ILE A 92 6.10 -1.86 12.11
N TRP A 93 5.62 -0.61 11.94
CA TRP A 93 5.42 0.06 10.65
C TRP A 93 6.31 1.30 10.47
N ARG A 94 7.17 1.62 11.45
CA ARG A 94 8.19 2.66 11.36
C ARG A 94 9.48 2.11 10.78
#